data_AF-A0A1G6Q6C9-F1
#
_entry.id   AF-A0A1G6Q6C9-F1
#
_cell.length_a   1.000
_cell.length_b   1.000
_cell.length_c   1.000
_cell.angle_alpha   90.00
_cell.angle_beta   90.00
_cell.angle_gamma   90.00
#
_symmetry.space_group_name_H-M   'P 1'
#
loop_
_entity.id
_entity.type
_entity.pdbx_description
1 polymer ?
#
loop_
_entity_poly.entity_id
_entity_poly.type
_entity_poly.pdbx_seq_one_letter_code
_entity_poly.pdbx_strand_id
1 'polypeptide(L)'
;MGAVSLVYSSCKKQSFDYPEGYVGISKITVFPTLTMKGDKYVAVAKGATYTDAGATAVAGTSTIEVKTTGLPNTATAGVYLITYSATNTDGFSATATRSVVVYDTKADAVANDFSGNYLRAATGTITKWTKLAPGAYLVNNPGGAATGTTVNVIAINPTGSTIDIPQQNTDSGPWGSNTESKDLITGNYSWAVENPGYGTAVRTFVKQ
;
A
#
# COMPACT_ATOMS: atom_id res chain seq x y z
N MET A 1 -17.55 20.50 -82.00
CA MET A 1 -17.89 20.06 -80.63
C MET A 1 -16.76 19.17 -80.13
N GLY A 2 -15.79 19.74 -79.42
CA GLY A 2 -14.70 18.97 -78.80
C GLY A 2 -15.10 18.61 -77.38
N ALA A 3 -15.26 17.32 -77.09
CA ALA A 3 -15.53 16.85 -75.74
C ALA A 3 -14.23 16.92 -74.91
N VAL A 4 -14.18 17.86 -73.96
CA VAL A 4 -13.14 17.91 -72.95
C VAL A 4 -13.47 16.85 -71.90
N SER A 5 -12.71 15.77 -71.89
CA SER A 5 -12.82 14.72 -70.87
C SER A 5 -12.09 15.16 -69.60
N LEU A 6 -12.83 15.36 -68.52
CA LEU A 6 -12.30 15.68 -67.19
C LEU A 6 -11.85 14.38 -66.51
N VAL A 7 -10.53 14.16 -66.42
CA VAL A 7 -9.97 12.99 -65.75
C VAL A 7 -9.92 13.27 -64.24
N TYR A 8 -10.84 12.71 -63.48
CA TYR A 8 -10.80 12.75 -62.01
C TYR A 8 -9.67 11.85 -61.49
N SER A 9 -8.49 12.42 -61.26
CA SER A 9 -7.46 11.76 -60.46
C SER A 9 -7.90 11.78 -58.99
N SER A 10 -8.55 10.70 -58.55
CA SER A 10 -8.78 10.43 -57.13
C SER A 10 -7.43 10.49 -56.40
N CYS A 11 -7.28 11.39 -55.42
CA CYS A 11 -6.12 11.40 -54.56
C CYS A 11 -6.00 10.03 -53.91
N LYS A 12 -4.95 9.26 -54.22
CA LYS A 12 -4.65 8.04 -53.46
C LYS A 12 -4.50 8.46 -52.00
N LYS A 13 -5.39 7.98 -51.12
CA LYS A 13 -5.20 8.08 -49.68
C LYS A 13 -3.81 7.51 -49.40
N GLN A 14 -2.95 8.27 -48.73
CA GLN A 14 -1.60 7.78 -48.41
C GLN A 14 -1.74 6.43 -47.69
N SER A 15 -1.06 5.40 -48.20
CA SER A 15 -0.95 4.13 -47.48
C SER A 15 -0.09 4.40 -46.26
N PHE A 16 -0.63 4.12 -45.09
CA PHE A 16 0.07 4.26 -43.83
C PHE A 16 0.51 2.87 -43.36
N ASP A 17 1.57 2.36 -43.97
CA ASP A 17 2.24 1.13 -43.52
C ASP A 17 3.29 1.53 -42.48
N TYR A 18 2.90 1.52 -41.20
CA TYR A 18 3.80 1.82 -40.09
C TYR A 18 4.59 0.57 -39.68
N PRO A 19 5.86 0.72 -39.23
CA PRO A 19 6.58 -0.40 -38.64
C PRO A 19 5.88 -0.93 -37.38
N GLU A 20 6.12 -2.20 -37.05
CA GLU A 20 5.56 -2.81 -35.85
C GLU A 20 5.86 -1.97 -34.60
N GLY A 21 4.82 -1.70 -33.80
CA GLY A 21 4.93 -0.88 -32.60
C GLY A 21 4.85 0.64 -32.84
N TYR A 22 4.44 1.12 -34.02
CA TYR A 22 4.29 2.55 -34.30
C TYR A 22 2.94 2.92 -34.95
N VAL A 23 2.47 4.14 -34.68
CA VAL A 23 1.39 4.82 -35.43
C VAL A 23 1.83 6.25 -35.71
N GLY A 24 2.15 6.54 -36.97
CA GLY A 24 2.81 7.78 -37.34
C GLY A 24 4.21 7.87 -36.72
N ILE A 25 4.52 8.98 -36.07
CA ILE A 25 5.78 9.17 -35.33
C ILE A 25 5.71 8.65 -33.88
N SER A 26 4.54 8.20 -33.43
CA SER A 26 4.33 7.73 -32.06
C SER A 26 4.72 6.27 -31.92
N LYS A 27 5.52 5.96 -30.90
CA LYS A 27 5.81 4.59 -30.46
C LYS A 27 4.69 4.09 -29.54
N ILE A 28 4.17 2.90 -29.81
CA ILE A 28 3.27 2.18 -28.90
C ILE A 28 4.13 1.55 -27.82
N THR A 29 3.85 1.89 -26.56
CA THR A 29 4.49 1.27 -25.41
C THR A 29 3.50 0.34 -24.70
N VAL A 30 4.02 -0.73 -24.12
CA VAL A 30 3.26 -1.67 -23.32
C VAL A 30 3.71 -1.54 -21.87
N PHE A 31 2.88 -0.92 -21.04
CA PHE A 31 3.20 -0.70 -19.63
C PHE A 31 3.33 -2.02 -18.86
N PRO A 32 4.23 -2.09 -17.88
CA PRO A 32 4.36 -3.26 -17.04
C PRO A 32 3.13 -3.44 -16.14
N THR A 33 2.65 -4.67 -16.02
CA THR A 33 1.69 -5.11 -15.01
C THR A 33 2.44 -5.93 -13.97
N LEU A 34 2.45 -5.44 -12.73
CA LEU A 34 3.12 -6.09 -11.60
C LEU A 34 2.08 -6.73 -10.68
N THR A 35 2.28 -7.99 -10.32
CA THR A 35 1.42 -8.77 -9.43
C THR A 35 2.23 -9.30 -8.26
N MET A 36 1.96 -8.79 -7.06
CA MET A 36 2.56 -9.29 -5.82
C MET A 36 1.98 -10.66 -5.48
N LYS A 37 2.83 -11.58 -5.01
CA LYS A 37 2.41 -12.91 -4.54
C LYS A 37 2.23 -12.88 -3.03
N GLY A 38 1.19 -13.52 -2.51
CA GLY A 38 0.91 -13.57 -1.06
C GLY A 38 0.47 -12.23 -0.47
N ASP A 39 0.47 -12.13 0.85
CA ASP A 39 -0.18 -11.03 1.57
C ASP A 39 0.56 -9.69 1.46
N LYS A 40 -0.19 -8.58 1.53
CA LYS A 40 0.39 -7.22 1.59
C LYS A 40 0.97 -6.89 2.97
N TYR A 41 0.36 -7.43 4.04
CA TYR A 41 0.75 -7.19 5.42
C TYR A 41 1.15 -8.51 6.06
N VAL A 42 2.41 -8.62 6.50
CA VAL A 42 2.95 -9.85 7.06
C VAL A 42 3.54 -9.56 8.44
N ALA A 43 3.29 -10.43 9.40
CA ALA A 43 3.90 -10.36 10.72
C ALA A 43 4.92 -11.48 10.92
N VAL A 44 6.08 -11.13 11.47
CA VAL A 44 7.21 -12.03 11.72
C VAL A 44 7.72 -11.80 13.14
N ALA A 45 7.88 -12.86 13.93
CA ALA A 45 8.48 -12.72 15.26
C ALA A 45 9.95 -12.29 15.14
N LYS A 46 10.43 -11.44 16.04
CA LYS A 46 11.84 -11.06 16.09
C LYS A 46 12.75 -12.30 16.17
N GLY A 47 13.78 -12.31 15.33
CA GLY A 47 14.74 -13.40 15.18
C GLY A 47 14.26 -14.57 14.32
N ALA A 48 12.98 -14.61 13.91
CA ALA A 48 12.49 -15.65 13.03
C ALA A 48 12.98 -15.46 11.59
N THR A 49 12.94 -16.54 10.81
CA THR A 49 13.22 -16.49 9.37
C THR A 49 12.03 -15.88 8.63
N TYR A 50 12.31 -14.92 7.75
CA TYR A 50 11.33 -14.38 6.80
C TYR A 50 11.72 -14.80 5.38
N THR A 51 10.79 -15.40 4.66
CA THR A 51 10.92 -15.70 3.23
C THR A 51 9.97 -14.82 2.46
N ASP A 52 10.53 -14.00 1.57
CA ASP A 52 9.70 -13.14 0.74
C ASP A 52 8.95 -13.95 -0.33
N ALA A 53 7.67 -13.65 -0.50
CA ALA A 53 6.85 -14.35 -1.50
C ALA A 53 7.10 -13.82 -2.93
N GLY A 54 7.72 -12.64 -3.04
CA GLY A 54 8.05 -12.00 -4.30
C GLY A 54 6.85 -11.45 -5.07
N ALA A 55 7.13 -11.07 -6.30
CA ALA A 55 6.13 -10.63 -7.28
C ALA A 55 6.49 -11.15 -8.67
N THR A 56 5.53 -11.12 -9.59
CA THR A 56 5.76 -11.29 -11.04
C THR A 56 5.44 -10.01 -11.77
N ALA A 57 6.06 -9.81 -12.93
CA ALA A 57 5.68 -8.72 -13.81
C ALA A 57 5.70 -9.15 -15.28
N VAL A 58 4.78 -8.57 -16.07
CA VAL A 58 4.69 -8.76 -17.51
C VAL A 58 4.54 -7.41 -18.22
N ALA A 59 5.11 -7.28 -19.42
CA ALA A 59 4.79 -6.22 -20.36
C ALA A 59 4.16 -6.88 -21.60
N GLY A 60 2.83 -6.81 -21.69
CA GLY A 60 2.06 -7.56 -22.67
C GLY A 60 2.12 -9.06 -22.34
N THR A 61 2.68 -9.86 -23.25
CA THR A 61 2.88 -11.31 -23.05
C THR A 61 4.26 -11.66 -22.52
N SER A 62 5.18 -10.71 -22.47
CA SER A 62 6.57 -10.95 -22.06
C SER A 62 6.73 -10.82 -20.55
N THR A 63 7.33 -11.83 -19.91
CA THR A 63 7.75 -11.71 -18.51
C THR A 63 8.95 -10.76 -18.42
N ILE A 64 8.94 -9.88 -17.42
CA ILE A 64 10.03 -8.94 -17.16
C ILE A 64 10.54 -9.13 -15.73
N GLU A 65 11.81 -8.77 -15.51
CA GLU A 65 12.45 -8.91 -14.21
C GLU A 65 11.80 -8.01 -13.16
N VAL A 66 11.57 -8.59 -11.97
CA VAL A 66 11.16 -7.85 -10.78
C VAL A 66 12.38 -7.62 -9.90
N LYS A 67 12.66 -6.35 -9.61
CA LYS A 67 13.64 -5.93 -8.61
C LYS A 67 12.96 -5.81 -7.25
N THR A 68 13.60 -6.34 -6.22
CA THR A 68 13.11 -6.31 -4.84
C THR A 68 14.10 -5.59 -3.95
N THR A 69 13.61 -4.66 -3.13
CA THR A 69 14.43 -3.88 -2.18
C THR A 69 13.71 -3.75 -0.84
N GLY A 70 14.44 -3.42 0.24
CA GLY A 70 13.85 -3.19 1.56
C GLY A 70 13.51 -4.45 2.36
N LEU A 71 14.20 -5.57 2.10
CA LEU A 71 14.04 -6.79 2.89
C LEU A 71 14.30 -6.53 4.38
N PRO A 72 13.50 -7.11 5.29
CA PRO A 72 13.57 -6.83 6.72
C PRO A 72 14.82 -7.44 7.36
N ASN A 73 15.42 -6.71 8.31
CA ASN A 73 16.32 -7.30 9.31
C ASN A 73 15.47 -7.86 10.45
N THR A 74 15.20 -9.17 10.46
CA THR A 74 14.32 -9.78 11.47
C THR A 74 14.91 -9.78 12.88
N ALA A 75 16.20 -9.45 13.07
CA ALA A 75 16.79 -9.29 14.40
C ALA A 75 16.34 -8.01 15.11
N THR A 76 15.76 -7.06 14.37
CA THR A 76 15.31 -5.76 14.90
C THR A 76 13.81 -5.62 14.73
N ALA A 77 13.10 -5.30 15.81
CA ALA A 77 11.67 -5.04 15.74
C ALA A 77 11.40 -3.72 14.99
N GLY A 78 10.34 -3.69 14.20
CA GLY A 78 9.98 -2.53 13.39
C GLY A 78 9.07 -2.86 12.21
N VAL A 79 8.66 -1.83 11.48
CA VAL A 79 7.87 -1.96 10.25
C VAL A 79 8.79 -1.72 9.06
N TYR A 80 8.89 -2.72 8.19
CA TYR A 80 9.76 -2.71 7.01
C TYR A 80 8.90 -2.66 5.75
N LEU A 81 9.27 -1.79 4.80
CA LEU A 81 8.61 -1.68 3.51
C LEU A 81 9.46 -2.35 2.43
N ILE A 82 8.98 -3.48 1.92
CA ILE A 82 9.55 -4.12 0.73
C ILE A 82 8.95 -3.45 -0.49
N THR A 83 9.80 -3.02 -1.42
CA THR A 83 9.39 -2.44 -2.71
C THR A 83 9.75 -3.39 -3.84
N TYR A 84 8.75 -3.78 -4.61
CA TYR A 84 8.89 -4.47 -5.88
C TYR A 84 8.77 -3.47 -7.02
N SER A 85 9.68 -3.53 -7.98
CA SER A 85 9.62 -2.70 -9.18
C SER A 85 9.98 -3.51 -10.42
N ALA A 86 9.32 -3.20 -11.53
CA ALA A 86 9.64 -3.77 -12.83
C ALA A 86 9.56 -2.66 -13.89
N THR A 87 10.52 -2.64 -14.80
CA THR A 87 10.65 -1.60 -15.84
C THR A 87 10.62 -2.27 -17.20
N ASN A 88 9.76 -1.77 -18.10
CA ASN A 88 9.71 -2.27 -19.48
C ASN A 88 10.90 -1.75 -20.31
N THR A 89 11.03 -2.22 -21.54
CA THR A 89 12.13 -1.83 -22.45
C THR A 89 12.14 -0.35 -22.83
N ASP A 90 11.02 0.35 -22.63
CA ASP A 90 10.85 1.77 -22.93
C ASP A 90 11.10 2.67 -21.71
N GLY A 91 11.44 2.08 -20.55
CA GLY A 91 11.75 2.82 -19.32
C GLY A 91 10.55 3.10 -18.41
N PHE A 92 9.34 2.66 -18.75
CA PHE A 92 8.17 2.79 -17.89
C PHE A 92 8.17 1.73 -16.78
N SER A 93 7.83 2.12 -15.55
CA SER A 93 7.88 1.24 -14.38
C SER A 93 6.51 1.03 -13.74
N ALA A 94 6.36 -0.14 -13.10
CA ALA A 94 5.29 -0.44 -12.16
C ALA A 94 5.91 -0.79 -10.80
N THR A 95 5.20 -0.44 -9.73
CA THR A 95 5.65 -0.72 -8.36
C THR A 95 4.54 -1.32 -7.52
N ALA A 96 4.90 -2.16 -6.56
CA ALA A 96 4.04 -2.59 -5.47
C ALA A 96 4.85 -2.72 -4.19
N THR A 97 4.15 -2.69 -3.05
CA THR A 97 4.79 -2.73 -1.73
C THR A 97 4.16 -3.75 -0.82
N ARG A 98 5.01 -4.35 0.02
CA ARG A 98 4.62 -5.21 1.15
C ARG A 98 5.13 -4.58 2.44
N SER A 99 4.28 -4.55 3.45
CA SER A 99 4.66 -4.15 4.80
C SER A 99 4.88 -5.38 5.66
N VAL A 100 6.09 -5.51 6.22
CA VAL A 100 6.46 -6.58 7.14
C VAL A 100 6.67 -5.98 8.52
N VAL A 101 5.87 -6.41 9.49
CA VAL A 101 6.09 -6.06 10.89
C VAL A 101 6.91 -7.15 11.57
N VAL A 102 8.13 -6.81 11.97
CA VAL A 102 8.93 -7.62 12.88
C VAL A 102 8.49 -7.26 14.30
N TYR A 103 7.72 -8.13 14.94
CA TYR A 103 7.14 -7.86 16.25
C TYR A 103 7.98 -8.47 17.38
N ASP A 104 8.12 -7.69 18.46
CA ASP A 104 8.73 -8.08 19.73
C ASP A 104 7.81 -7.54 20.83
N THR A 105 6.94 -8.41 21.34
CA THR A 105 5.87 -8.03 22.25
C THR A 105 5.92 -8.88 23.51
N LYS A 106 5.63 -8.26 24.66
CA LYS A 106 5.55 -8.98 25.93
C LYS A 106 4.38 -9.97 25.91
N ALA A 107 4.46 -11.00 26.76
CA ALA A 107 3.41 -12.02 26.89
C ALA A 107 2.01 -11.40 27.13
N ASP A 108 1.94 -10.30 27.87
CA ASP A 108 0.69 -9.59 28.16
C ASP A 108 -0.01 -9.05 26.90
N ALA A 109 0.71 -8.81 25.80
CA ALA A 109 0.12 -8.43 24.52
C ALA A 109 -0.67 -9.57 23.86
N VAL A 110 -0.43 -10.83 24.25
CA VAL A 110 -1.26 -11.97 23.87
C VAL A 110 -2.60 -11.93 24.61
N ALA A 111 -2.56 -11.60 25.92
CA ALA A 111 -3.74 -11.54 26.77
C ALA A 111 -4.63 -10.33 26.45
N ASN A 112 -4.01 -9.20 26.12
CA ASN A 112 -4.68 -7.94 25.82
C ASN A 112 -4.78 -7.72 24.31
N ASP A 113 -5.66 -8.50 23.67
CA ASP A 113 -5.97 -8.37 22.25
C ASP A 113 -6.79 -7.09 21.97
N PHE A 114 -6.23 -6.18 21.17
CA PHE A 114 -6.87 -4.92 20.81
C PHE A 114 -7.62 -4.96 19.47
N SER A 115 -7.73 -6.12 18.83
CA SER A 115 -8.51 -6.25 17.59
C SER A 115 -10.00 -5.98 17.80
N GLY A 116 -10.66 -5.48 16.75
CA GLY A 116 -12.09 -5.15 16.74
C GLY A 116 -12.37 -3.78 16.09
N ASN A 117 -13.61 -3.34 16.23
CA ASN A 117 -14.10 -2.11 15.65
C ASN A 117 -14.11 -1.00 16.70
N TYR A 118 -13.76 0.22 16.27
CA TYR A 118 -13.75 1.39 17.13
C TYR A 118 -14.40 2.58 16.43
N LEU A 119 -15.38 3.18 17.09
CA LEU A 119 -16.13 4.31 16.55
C LEU A 119 -15.44 5.62 16.90
N ARG A 120 -15.18 6.45 15.89
CA ARG A 120 -14.88 7.87 16.10
C ARG A 120 -16.19 8.66 16.07
N ALA A 121 -16.73 8.97 17.26
CA ALA A 121 -18.04 9.63 17.39
C ALA A 121 -18.14 10.95 16.60
N ALA A 122 -17.05 11.72 16.55
CA ALA A 122 -17.00 13.00 15.83
C ALA A 122 -17.23 12.89 14.31
N THR A 123 -17.00 11.73 13.71
CA THR A 123 -17.20 11.47 12.26
C THR A 123 -18.19 10.36 11.98
N GLY A 124 -18.65 9.63 13.00
CA GLY A 124 -19.51 8.47 12.84
C GLY A 124 -18.84 7.28 12.14
N THR A 125 -17.52 7.27 12.00
CA THR A 125 -16.80 6.24 11.23
C THR A 125 -16.10 5.22 12.11
N ILE A 126 -16.03 4.00 11.58
CA ILE A 126 -15.33 2.88 12.22
C ILE A 126 -13.88 2.85 11.75
N THR A 127 -12.99 2.71 12.72
CA THR A 127 -11.61 2.27 12.55
C THR A 127 -11.55 0.79 12.94
N LYS A 128 -11.03 -0.05 12.05
CA LYS A 128 -10.98 -1.51 12.26
C LYS A 128 -9.56 -1.96 12.55
N TRP A 129 -9.36 -2.59 13.70
CA TRP A 129 -8.10 -3.22 14.09
C TRP A 129 -8.20 -4.73 13.80
N THR A 130 -7.39 -5.21 12.87
CA THR A 130 -7.30 -6.62 12.51
C THR A 130 -6.01 -7.19 13.05
N LYS A 131 -6.08 -8.24 13.87
CA LYS A 131 -4.88 -8.89 14.41
C LYS A 131 -4.05 -9.53 13.30
N LEU A 132 -2.75 -9.25 13.29
CA LEU A 132 -1.77 -9.93 12.43
C LEU A 132 -0.95 -10.92 13.25
N ALA A 133 -0.54 -10.53 14.46
CA ALA A 133 0.21 -11.32 15.42
C ALA A 133 -0.01 -10.79 16.84
N PRO A 134 0.48 -11.47 17.90
CA PRO A 134 0.42 -10.93 19.26
C PRO A 134 0.98 -9.51 19.36
N GLY A 135 0.12 -8.56 19.73
CA GLY A 135 0.48 -7.15 19.82
C GLY A 135 0.84 -6.47 18.49
N ALA A 136 0.47 -7.03 17.33
CA ALA A 136 0.63 -6.37 16.04
C ALA A 136 -0.69 -6.42 15.24
N TYR A 137 -1.12 -5.26 14.74
CA TYR A 137 -2.44 -5.07 14.16
C TYR A 137 -2.37 -4.29 12.85
N LEU A 138 -3.19 -4.68 11.89
CA LEU A 138 -3.53 -3.86 10.74
C LEU A 138 -4.71 -2.96 11.11
N VAL A 139 -4.49 -1.65 11.12
CA VAL A 139 -5.52 -0.66 11.41
C VAL A 139 -5.99 0.00 10.13
N ASN A 140 -7.25 -0.22 9.78
CA ASN A 140 -7.91 0.45 8.67
C ASN A 140 -8.60 1.73 9.14
N ASN A 141 -8.43 2.81 8.37
CA ASN A 141 -8.91 4.16 8.69
C ASN A 141 -8.40 4.69 10.05
N PRO A 142 -7.08 4.70 10.30
CA PRO A 142 -6.50 5.12 11.58
C PRO A 142 -6.82 6.57 11.96
N GLY A 143 -7.11 7.44 10.99
CA GLY A 143 -7.51 8.83 11.27
C GLY A 143 -9.00 9.03 11.55
N GLY A 144 -9.83 8.01 11.35
CA GLY A 144 -11.29 8.09 11.48
C GLY A 144 -11.91 9.11 10.52
N ALA A 145 -11.44 9.19 9.28
CA ALA A 145 -12.00 10.10 8.29
C ALA A 145 -13.40 9.65 7.85
N ALA A 146 -14.27 10.62 7.47
CA ALA A 146 -15.66 10.38 7.08
C ALA A 146 -15.84 9.80 5.66
N THR A 147 -14.90 10.10 4.75
CA THR A 147 -15.02 9.73 3.33
C THR A 147 -13.66 9.36 2.73
N GLY A 148 -13.65 8.36 1.85
CA GLY A 148 -12.61 8.20 0.82
C GLY A 148 -11.24 7.72 1.29
N THR A 149 -11.08 7.29 2.55
CA THR A 149 -9.77 6.81 3.03
C THR A 149 -9.73 5.30 3.24
N THR A 150 -8.93 4.62 2.45
CA THR A 150 -8.57 3.20 2.58
C THR A 150 -7.17 3.01 3.19
N VAL A 151 -6.70 4.00 3.97
CA VAL A 151 -5.40 3.92 4.63
C VAL A 151 -5.39 2.76 5.59
N ASN A 152 -4.34 1.97 5.48
CA ASN A 152 -4.01 0.95 6.45
C ASN A 152 -2.63 1.24 7.02
N VAL A 153 -2.48 1.08 8.33
CA VAL A 153 -1.22 1.20 9.05
C VAL A 153 -1.03 0.00 9.94
N ILE A 154 0.22 -0.31 10.27
CA ILE A 154 0.56 -1.23 11.33
C ILE A 154 0.54 -0.48 12.66
N ALA A 155 -0.24 -0.96 13.63
CA ALA A 155 -0.15 -0.55 15.02
C ALA A 155 0.42 -1.69 15.87
N ILE A 156 1.16 -1.35 16.91
CA ILE A 156 1.77 -2.30 17.84
C ILE A 156 1.32 -2.05 19.28
N ASN A 157 1.22 -3.13 20.05
CA ASN A 157 1.09 -3.15 21.50
C ASN A 157 2.33 -3.89 22.05
N PRO A 158 3.44 -3.18 22.33
CA PRO A 158 4.68 -3.82 22.74
C PRO A 158 4.63 -4.36 24.18
N THR A 159 3.79 -3.78 25.05
CA THR A 159 3.81 -4.05 26.49
C THR A 159 2.62 -4.84 27.02
N GLY A 160 1.55 -4.98 26.24
CA GLY A 160 0.25 -5.43 26.71
C GLY A 160 -0.70 -4.30 27.07
N SER A 161 -0.20 -3.08 27.35
CA SER A 161 -1.03 -1.96 27.82
C SER A 161 -0.87 -0.67 27.02
N THR A 162 0.12 -0.60 26.14
CA THR A 162 0.40 0.58 25.32
C THR A 162 0.00 0.35 23.87
N ILE A 163 -0.18 1.43 23.13
CA ILE A 163 -0.36 1.39 21.68
C ILE A 163 0.60 2.36 21.02
N ASP A 164 0.99 2.06 19.80
CA ASP A 164 1.83 2.91 18.95
C ASP A 164 1.55 2.60 17.48
N ILE A 165 1.50 3.62 16.62
CA ILE A 165 1.67 3.48 15.18
C ILE A 165 3.07 3.99 14.87
N PRO A 166 4.07 3.09 14.73
CA PRO A 166 5.42 3.51 14.42
C PRO A 166 5.44 4.19 13.06
N GLN A 167 6.41 5.10 12.89
CA GLN A 167 6.67 5.78 11.63
C GLN A 167 6.84 4.75 10.50
N GLN A 168 5.99 4.87 9.49
CA GLN A 168 5.92 3.94 8.37
C GLN A 168 5.41 4.63 7.10
N ASN A 169 5.80 4.09 5.95
CA ASN A 169 5.28 4.54 4.67
C ASN A 169 4.05 3.71 4.28
N THR A 170 3.03 4.40 3.79
CA THR A 170 1.78 3.81 3.30
C THR A 170 1.50 4.30 1.87
N ASP A 171 0.45 3.77 1.25
CA ASP A 171 -0.04 4.26 -0.04
C ASP A 171 -0.52 5.73 0.02
N SER A 172 -0.72 6.29 1.22
CA SER A 172 -1.08 7.70 1.43
C SER A 172 0.04 8.53 2.08
N GLY A 173 1.29 8.12 1.86
CA GLY A 173 2.48 8.80 2.36
C GLY A 173 2.92 8.31 3.75
N PRO A 174 3.80 9.06 4.42
CA PRO A 174 4.30 8.72 5.75
C PRO A 174 3.19 8.84 6.79
N TRP A 175 3.18 7.89 7.73
CA TRP A 175 2.21 7.81 8.81
C TRP A 175 2.91 7.43 10.11
N GLY A 176 2.41 7.99 11.20
CA GLY A 176 2.68 7.55 12.56
C GLY A 176 1.61 8.08 13.51
N SER A 177 1.82 7.88 14.79
CA SER A 177 1.03 8.50 15.85
C SER A 177 1.92 9.13 16.92
N ASN A 178 1.30 9.98 17.72
CA ASN A 178 1.81 10.38 19.02
C ASN A 178 0.66 10.60 20.01
N THR A 179 1.00 10.91 21.26
CA THR A 179 0.02 11.18 22.33
C THR A 179 -0.97 10.02 22.50
N GLU A 180 -0.44 8.81 22.47
CA GLU A 180 -1.19 7.58 22.54
C GLU A 180 -1.73 7.34 23.95
N SER A 181 -2.96 6.86 24.02
CA SER A 181 -3.53 6.34 25.26
C SER A 181 -4.43 5.15 24.95
N LYS A 182 -4.39 4.17 25.85
CA LYS A 182 -5.23 2.98 25.82
C LYS A 182 -5.84 2.77 27.19
N ASP A 183 -7.16 2.78 27.25
CA ASP A 183 -7.90 2.40 28.44
C ASP A 183 -8.21 0.90 28.35
N LEU A 184 -7.64 0.12 29.28
CA LEU A 184 -7.85 -1.33 29.33
C LEU A 184 -9.19 -1.73 29.94
N ILE A 185 -9.88 -0.82 30.64
CA ILE A 185 -11.19 -1.08 31.25
C ILE A 185 -12.28 -0.90 30.20
N THR A 186 -12.31 0.26 29.54
CA THR A 186 -13.31 0.52 28.50
C THR A 186 -12.93 -0.04 27.13
N GLY A 187 -11.65 -0.37 26.94
CA GLY A 187 -11.09 -0.74 25.64
C GLY A 187 -10.88 0.46 24.72
N ASN A 188 -11.26 1.68 25.10
CA ASN A 188 -11.12 2.86 24.26
C ASN A 188 -9.66 3.23 24.03
N TYR A 189 -9.39 3.93 22.93
CA TYR A 189 -8.06 4.48 22.70
C TYR A 189 -8.10 5.89 22.13
N SER A 190 -6.97 6.58 22.22
CA SER A 190 -6.76 7.86 21.56
C SER A 190 -5.35 7.99 21.01
N TRP A 191 -5.21 8.78 19.95
CA TRP A 191 -3.92 9.25 19.43
C TRP A 191 -4.08 10.55 18.66
N ALA A 192 -2.99 11.30 18.49
CA ALA A 192 -2.85 12.25 17.40
C ALA A 192 -2.19 11.56 16.20
N VAL A 193 -2.64 11.92 14.99
CA VAL A 193 -2.12 11.34 13.74
C VAL A 193 -0.94 12.17 13.26
N GLU A 194 0.18 11.50 13.00
CA GLU A 194 1.35 12.08 12.33
C GLU A 194 1.26 11.81 10.84
N ASN A 195 0.44 12.60 10.14
CA ASN A 195 0.35 12.62 8.68
C ASN A 195 -0.08 14.04 8.24
N PRO A 196 0.53 14.63 7.20
CA PRO A 196 0.20 15.98 6.74
C PRO A 196 -1.26 16.22 6.41
N GLY A 197 -2.02 15.19 6.01
CA GLY A 197 -3.43 15.29 5.65
C GLY A 197 -4.42 15.26 6.81
N TYR A 198 -3.98 15.01 8.06
CA TYR A 198 -4.88 14.77 9.19
C TYR A 198 -4.81 15.86 10.27
N GLY A 199 -3.75 16.66 10.34
CA GLY A 199 -3.58 17.64 11.42
C GLY A 199 -3.37 17.01 12.81
N THR A 200 -3.03 17.84 13.79
CA THR A 200 -2.40 17.41 15.05
C THR A 200 -3.35 17.10 16.21
N ALA A 201 -4.66 17.24 16.01
CA ALA A 201 -5.63 17.00 17.08
C ALA A 201 -5.64 15.53 17.53
N VAL A 202 -5.70 15.32 18.86
CA VAL A 202 -5.94 14.01 19.46
C VAL A 202 -7.35 13.56 19.13
N ARG A 203 -7.48 12.30 18.73
CA ARG A 203 -8.72 11.64 18.33
C ARG A 203 -8.99 10.51 19.28
N THR A 204 -10.23 10.43 19.77
CA THR A 204 -10.68 9.34 20.64
C THR A 204 -11.58 8.40 19.86
N PHE A 205 -11.39 7.10 20.10
CA PHE A 205 -12.10 6.01 19.45
C PHE A 205 -12.68 5.08 20.51
N VAL A 206 -13.98 4.84 20.41
CA VAL A 206 -14.75 4.08 21.39
C VAL A 206 -14.88 2.64 20.92
N LYS A 207 -14.54 1.66 21.77
CA LYS A 207 -14.72 0.24 21.45
C LYS A 207 -16.18 -0.05 21.11
N GLN A 208 -16.42 -0.86 20.08
CA GLN A 208 -17.74 -1.37 19.70
C GLN A 208 -17.83 -2.87 19.98
#